data_AF-A0A2E3FN47-F1
#
_entry.id   AF-A0A2E3FN47-F1
#
_cell.length_a   1.000
_cell.length_b   1.000
_cell.length_c   1.000
_cell.angle_alpha   90.00
_cell.angle_beta   90.00
_cell.angle_gamma   90.00
#
_symmetry.space_group_name_H-M   'P 1'
#
loop_
_entity.id
_entity.type
_entity.pdbx_description
1 polymer ?
#
loop_
_entity_poly.entity_id
_entity_poly.type
_entity_poly.pdbx_seq_one_letter_code
_entity_poly.pdbx_strand_id
1 'polypeptide(L)' 'MPKVSLDIPNQLLEDMRIHVGDNGKFVSLADAIRTACRKMLDQLDEIDARHGRIEVKR' A
#
# COMPACT_ATOMS: atom_id res chain seq x y z
N MET A 1 -6.05 -2.25 -15.10
CA MET A 1 -5.51 -2.65 -13.79
C MET A 1 -6.13 -3.98 -13.40
N PRO A 2 -5.34 -4.97 -12.95
CA PRO A 2 -5.91 -6.19 -12.38
C PRO A 2 -6.79 -5.84 -11.18
N LYS A 3 -7.92 -6.53 -11.04
CA LYS A 3 -8.83 -6.37 -9.89
C LYS A 3 -8.50 -7.43 -8.86
N VAL A 4 -8.43 -7.02 -7.60
CA VAL A 4 -8.28 -7.91 -6.44
C VAL A 4 -9.51 -7.71 -5.56
N SER A 5 -10.07 -8.81 -5.07
CA SER A 5 -11.17 -8.81 -4.10
C SER A 5 -10.68 -9.55 -2.86
N LEU A 6 -10.95 -8.98 -1.68
CA LEU A 6 -10.60 -9.54 -0.39
C LEU A 6 -11.60 -9.06 0.66
N ASP A 7 -11.73 -9.82 1.74
CA ASP A 7 -12.47 -9.43 2.92
C ASP A 7 -11.55 -8.69 3.89
N ILE A 8 -12.03 -7.58 4.44
CA ILE A 8 -11.31 -6.78 5.43
C ILE A 8 -12.23 -6.42 6.61
N PRO A 9 -11.69 -6.33 7.84
CA PRO A 9 -12.44 -5.81 8.97
C PRO A 9 -12.99 -4.40 8.67
N ASN A 10 -14.28 -4.18 8.98
CA ASN A 10 -14.93 -2.89 8.74
C ASN A 10 -14.22 -1.73 9.44
N GLN A 11 -13.68 -1.95 10.64
CA GLN A 11 -12.93 -0.93 11.37
C GLN A 11 -11.72 -0.42 10.57
N LEU A 12 -10.95 -1.31 9.92
CA LEU A 12 -9.81 -0.88 9.10
C LEU A 12 -10.26 -0.06 7.89
N LEU A 13 -11.38 -0.45 7.28
CA LEU A 13 -11.97 0.31 6.18
C LEU A 13 -12.37 1.72 6.63
N GLU A 14 -13.02 1.84 7.79
CA GLU A 14 -13.42 3.11 8.37
C GLU A 14 -12.23 4.00 8.71
N ASP A 15 -11.20 3.44 9.35
CA ASP A 15 -9.95 4.14 9.67
C ASP A 15 -9.28 4.70 8.41
N MET A 16 -9.24 3.91 7.33
CA MET A 16 -8.71 4.38 6.05
C MET A 16 -9.54 5.51 5.44
N ARG A 17 -10.87 5.44 5.56
CA ARG A 17 -11.80 6.45 4.99
C ARG A 17 -11.64 7.82 5.63
N ILE A 18 -11.22 7.90 6.90
CA ILE A 18 -10.92 9.18 7.58
C ILE A 18 -9.82 9.96 6.83
N HIS A 19 -8.96 9.27 6.08
CA HIS A 19 -7.87 9.88 5.32
C HIS A 19 -8.19 10.11 3.84
N VAL A 20 -9.41 9.85 3.38
CA VAL A 20 -9.82 9.92 1.96
C VAL A 20 -10.78 11.09 1.72
N GLY A 21 -10.59 11.81 0.60
CA GLY A 21 -11.47 12.90 0.15
C GLY A 21 -10.70 14.21 -0.05
N ASP A 22 -11.41 15.30 -0.34
CA ASP A 22 -10.82 16.59 -0.74
C ASP A 22 -9.87 17.18 0.31
N ASN A 23 -10.15 16.93 1.59
CA ASN A 23 -9.29 17.34 2.72
C ASN A 23 -8.44 16.19 3.28
N GLY A 24 -8.46 15.04 2.61
CA GLY A 24 -7.74 13.82 3.01
C GLY A 24 -6.35 13.73 2.39
N LYS A 25 -5.56 12.76 2.86
CA LYS A 25 -4.25 12.44 2.27
C LYS A 25 -4.36 11.71 0.93
N PHE A 26 -5.51 11.10 0.66
CA PHE A 26 -5.73 10.26 -0.50
C PHE A 26 -6.99 10.69 -1.25
N VAL A 27 -6.96 10.59 -2.57
CA VAL A 27 -8.10 10.96 -3.43
C VAL A 27 -9.23 9.93 -3.31
N SER A 28 -8.89 8.65 -3.15
CA SER A 28 -9.84 7.56 -3.02
C SER A 28 -9.29 6.45 -2.13
N LEU A 29 -10.16 5.52 -1.71
CA LEU A 29 -9.71 4.33 -0.99
C LEU A 29 -8.75 3.48 -1.83
N ALA A 30 -9.00 3.35 -3.13
CA ALA A 30 -8.10 2.64 -4.04
C ALA A 30 -6.73 3.32 -4.13
N ASP A 31 -6.69 4.64 -4.00
CA ASP A 31 -5.44 5.41 -3.96
C ASP A 31 -4.66 5.17 -2.66
N ALA A 32 -5.37 5.17 -1.53
CA ALA A 32 -4.80 4.84 -0.23
C ALA A 32 -4.20 3.43 -0.21
N ILE A 33 -4.94 2.43 -0.71
CA ILE A 33 -4.48 1.02 -0.77
C ILE A 33 -3.24 0.90 -1.65
N ARG A 34 -3.24 1.48 -2.86
CA ARG A 34 -2.07 1.42 -3.77
C ARG A 34 -0.83 2.05 -3.14
N THR A 35 -1.00 3.18 -2.46
CA THR A 35 0.09 3.88 -1.78
C THR A 35 0.64 3.04 -0.61
N ALA A 36 -0.25 2.42 0.18
CA ALA A 36 0.15 1.54 1.28
C ALA A 36 0.93 0.32 0.76
N CYS A 37 0.45 -0.35 -0.28
CA CYS A 37 1.15 -1.47 -0.91
C CYS A 37 2.53 -1.06 -1.44
N ARG A 38 2.65 0.11 -2.08
CA ARG A 38 3.93 0.62 -2.56
C ARG A 38 4.92 0.82 -1.42
N LYS A 39 4.50 1.53 -0.36
CA LYS A 39 5.34 1.78 0.82
C LYS A 39 5.80 0.48 1.50
N MET A 40 4.90 -0.50 1.61
CA MET A 40 5.24 -1.80 2.17
C MET A 40 6.29 -2.53 1.31
N LEU A 41 6.12 -2.53 -0.02
CA LEU A 41 7.08 -3.17 -0.92
C LEU A 41 8.44 -2.45 -0.89
N ASP A 42 8.45 -1.12 -0.90
CA ASP A 42 9.70 -0.34 -0.82
C ASP A 42 10.48 -0.68 0.48
N GLN A 43 9.78 -0.86 1.60
CA GLN A 43 10.40 -1.28 2.87
C GLN A 43 10.97 -2.70 2.80
N LEU A 44 10.27 -3.63 2.13
CA LEU A 44 10.76 -4.99 1.94
C LEU A 44 12.00 -5.02 1.04
N ASP A 45 12.00 -4.22 -0.03
CA ASP A 45 13.15 -4.06 -0.92
C ASP A 45 14.37 -3.52 -0.16
N GLU A 46 14.19 -2.54 0.73
CA GLU A 46 15.29 -2.05 1.58
C GLU A 46 15.85 -3.14 2.51
N ILE A 47 14.98 -3.99 3.07
CA ILE A 47 15.39 -5.10 3.93
C ILE A 47 16.15 -6.15 3.12
N ASP A 48 15.65 -6.51 1.94
CA ASP A 48 16.27 -7.50 1.09
C ASP A 48 17.62 -7.02 0.53
N ALA A 49 17.76 -5.73 0.24
CA ALA A 49 19.04 -5.12 -0.13
C ALA A 49 20.09 -5.28 0.99
N ARG A 50 19.70 -5.03 2.26
CA ARG A 50 20.60 -5.18 3.42
C ARG A 50 21.02 -6.63 3.64
N HIS A 51 20.17 -7.57 3.30
CA HIS A 51 20.42 -9.00 3.47
C HIS A 51 21.05 -9.65 2.23
N GLY A 52 21.37 -8.86 1.18
CA GLY A 52 21.99 -9.36 -0.05
C GLY A 52 21.08 -10.24 -0.90
N ARG A 53 19.75 -10.12 -0.76
CA ARG A 53 18.77 -10.97 -1.47
C ARG A 53 18.32 -10.43 -2.83
N ILE A 54 18.70 -9.21 -3.17
CA ILE A 54 18.36 -8.59 -4.45
C ILE A 54 19.52 -8.76 -5.44
N GLU A 55 19.38 -9.70 -6.37
CA GLU A 55 20.07 -9.59 -7.65
C GLU A 55 19.43 -8.42 -8.41
N VAL A 56 20.20 -7.36 -8.65
CA VAL A 56 19.77 -6.28 -9.55
C VAL A 56 19.59 -6.91 -10.93
N LYS A 57 18.36 -7.29 -11.27
CA LYS A 57 18.00 -7.58 -12.66
C LYS A 57 18.09 -6.26 -13.43
N ARG A 58 19.27 -6.05 -14.03
CA ARG A 58 19.49 -5.07 -15.09
C ARG A 58 18.70 -5.45 -16.34
#